data_AF-A0A316UW29-F1
#
_entry.id   AF-A0A316UW29-F1
#
_cell.length_a   1.000
_cell.length_b   1.000
_cell.length_c   1.000
_cell.angle_alpha   90.00
_cell.angle_beta   90.00
_cell.angle_gamma   90.00
#
_symmetry.space_group_name_H-M   'P 1'
#
loop_
_entity.id
_entity.type
_entity.pdbx_description
1 polymer ?
#
loop_
_entity_poly.entity_id
_entity_poly.type
_entity_poly.pdbx_seq_one_letter_code
_entity_poly.pdbx_strand_id
1 'polypeptide(L)'
;MDLVSIADIQAAAQRIGPHVVRTPLLTNGAIDDIVSQALSPPDAPRLKIRMAFKAEHLQVVGAFKSRGAANAIQLKLKESKESNSRFEPKRLCVLTHSSGNHGAALACQAKNAGVQALVVMPEDAPKVKKQNVASYGARIMYCKPTQDAREAMAAEARAQLEKEGLVVEFIPPYDDPAIIAGQGTMGKEMMEQAAGLETRAGCSHAAQAGQSSSGVNTAWPPRPPHDAPPFDIIIAPVGGGGMLSGVATAVKSMDPRVLVVGAEPAGADDAQRSFTTGILQPSVTPTRTICDGLLTSLSQRTLAHIEEHVDLIATAPDSAVVWALNVITDKTKQLVEPNAAIGLATLLDNEELQALVRRVAVLRANEDDRSVRIGVVWSGGNTTIQTLARYLSQ
;
A
#
# COMPACT_ATOMS: atom_id res chain seq x y z
N MET A 1 12.49 17.81 -10.42
CA MET A 1 12.75 16.36 -10.30
C MET A 1 11.68 15.68 -11.13
N ASP A 2 12.03 14.78 -12.04
CA ASP A 2 11.02 14.13 -12.87
C ASP A 2 10.22 13.13 -12.02
N LEU A 3 8.90 13.35 -12.00
CA LEU A 3 7.95 12.49 -11.31
C LEU A 3 7.76 11.20 -12.12
N VAL A 4 7.60 10.08 -11.43
CA VAL A 4 7.13 8.81 -12.03
C VAL A 4 5.82 9.08 -12.79
N SER A 5 5.76 8.62 -14.04
CA SER A 5 4.60 8.77 -14.91
C SER A 5 3.76 7.49 -14.99
N ILE A 6 2.59 7.57 -15.62
CA ILE A 6 1.80 6.38 -15.96
C ILE A 6 2.55 5.41 -16.88
N ALA A 7 3.42 5.91 -17.77
CA ALA A 7 4.21 5.06 -18.65
C ALA A 7 5.22 4.22 -17.85
N ASP A 8 5.83 4.78 -16.82
CA ASP A 8 6.72 4.07 -15.91
C ASP A 8 5.98 2.97 -15.14
N ILE A 9 4.76 3.26 -14.67
CA ILE A 9 3.89 2.31 -13.97
C ILE A 9 3.43 1.18 -14.91
N GLN A 10 3.10 1.49 -16.16
CA GLN A 10 2.73 0.49 -17.17
C GLN A 10 3.93 -0.41 -17.51
N ALA A 11 5.12 0.17 -17.69
CA ALA A 11 6.35 -0.58 -17.89
C ALA A 11 6.67 -1.46 -16.67
N ALA A 12 6.47 -0.94 -15.45
CA ALA A 12 6.59 -1.72 -14.22
C ALA A 12 5.61 -2.89 -14.19
N ALA A 13 4.33 -2.67 -14.51
CA ALA A 13 3.31 -3.72 -14.54
C ALA A 13 3.67 -4.87 -15.48
N GLN A 14 4.17 -4.55 -16.68
CA GLN A 14 4.66 -5.55 -17.63
C GLN A 14 5.88 -6.32 -17.07
N ARG A 15 6.83 -5.59 -16.49
CA ARG A 15 8.08 -6.16 -15.94
C ARG A 15 7.83 -7.10 -14.76
N ILE A 16 6.92 -6.75 -13.86
CA ILE A 16 6.70 -7.50 -12.61
C ILE A 16 5.60 -8.54 -12.70
N GLY A 17 4.79 -8.57 -13.77
CA GLY A 17 3.66 -9.49 -13.93
C GLY A 17 3.98 -10.97 -13.59
N PRO A 18 5.11 -11.54 -14.02
CA PRO A 18 5.51 -12.91 -13.68
C PRO A 18 5.97 -13.11 -12.22
N HIS A 19 6.18 -12.03 -11.47
CA HIS A 19 6.84 -12.01 -10.16
C HIS A 19 5.92 -11.62 -9.00
N VAL A 20 4.71 -11.15 -9.30
CA VAL A 20 3.71 -10.69 -8.31
C VAL A 20 2.34 -11.29 -8.60
N VAL A 21 1.49 -11.30 -7.59
CA VAL A 21 0.08 -11.65 -7.72
C VAL A 21 -0.69 -10.41 -8.16
N ARG A 22 -1.55 -10.56 -9.18
CA ARG A 22 -2.63 -9.60 -9.45
C ARG A 22 -3.70 -9.78 -8.37
N THR A 23 -3.50 -9.13 -7.23
CA THR A 23 -4.32 -9.31 -6.01
C THR A 23 -5.79 -8.98 -6.28
N PRO A 24 -6.73 -9.63 -5.56
CA PRO A 24 -8.15 -9.37 -5.78
C PRO A 24 -8.56 -7.98 -5.29
N LEU A 25 -9.63 -7.47 -5.90
CA LEU A 25 -10.39 -6.33 -5.42
C LEU A 25 -11.65 -6.88 -4.74
N LEU A 26 -11.69 -6.80 -3.41
CA LEU A 26 -12.72 -7.41 -2.57
C LEU A 26 -13.83 -6.42 -2.24
N THR A 27 -15.05 -6.89 -2.00
CA THR A 27 -16.19 -6.09 -1.52
C THR A 27 -16.87 -6.80 -0.35
N ASN A 28 -17.58 -6.04 0.48
CA ASN A 28 -18.33 -6.61 1.60
C ASN A 28 -19.55 -5.73 1.94
N GLY A 29 -20.75 -6.25 1.69
CA GLY A 29 -22.00 -5.51 1.92
C GLY A 29 -22.22 -5.09 3.39
N ALA A 30 -21.71 -5.86 4.36
CA ALA A 30 -21.83 -5.47 5.76
C ALA A 30 -20.93 -4.26 6.10
N ILE A 31 -19.77 -4.14 5.46
CA ILE A 31 -18.93 -2.94 5.60
C ILE A 31 -19.56 -1.75 4.84
N ASP A 32 -20.11 -1.97 3.64
CA ASP A 32 -20.91 -0.94 2.93
C ASP A 32 -21.98 -0.36 3.87
N ASP A 33 -22.71 -1.22 4.57
CA ASP A 33 -23.77 -0.83 5.49
C ASP A 33 -23.26 -0.03 6.69
N ILE A 34 -22.18 -0.50 7.33
CA ILE A 34 -21.53 0.19 8.47
C ILE A 34 -21.09 1.59 8.07
N VAL A 35 -20.38 1.72 6.94
CA VAL A 35 -19.88 3.01 6.47
C VAL A 35 -21.02 3.92 6.03
N SER A 36 -22.01 3.37 5.30
CA SER A 36 -23.22 4.10 4.92
C SER A 36 -23.95 4.66 6.14
N GLN A 37 -24.08 3.87 7.20
CA GLN A 37 -24.73 4.32 8.44
C GLN A 37 -23.90 5.39 9.16
N ALA A 38 -22.60 5.16 9.33
CA ALA A 38 -21.72 6.08 10.05
C ALA A 38 -21.61 7.45 9.38
N LEU A 39 -21.61 7.50 8.04
CA LEU A 39 -21.41 8.75 7.30
C LEU A 39 -22.71 9.48 6.94
N SER A 40 -23.86 8.83 7.16
CA SER A 40 -25.15 9.47 6.92
C SER A 40 -25.43 10.59 7.92
N PRO A 41 -25.93 11.75 7.47
CA PRO A 41 -26.43 12.76 8.39
C PRO A 41 -27.66 12.23 9.14
N PRO A 42 -27.87 12.61 10.42
CA PRO A 42 -29.03 12.16 11.20
C PRO A 42 -30.36 12.59 10.57
N ASP A 43 -30.40 13.76 9.93
CA ASP A 43 -31.63 14.38 9.39
C ASP A 43 -31.71 14.34 7.85
N ALA A 44 -31.02 13.40 7.20
CA ALA A 44 -31.00 13.29 5.74
C ALA A 44 -31.17 11.83 5.27
N PRO A 45 -31.51 11.59 3.99
CA PRO A 45 -31.54 10.25 3.44
C PRO A 45 -30.20 9.54 3.63
N ARG A 46 -30.27 8.25 3.98
CA ARG A 46 -29.09 7.41 4.18
C ARG A 46 -28.22 7.43 2.92
N LEU A 47 -26.95 7.77 3.10
CA LEU A 47 -25.96 7.68 2.03
C LEU A 47 -25.78 6.24 1.62
N LYS A 48 -25.63 6.00 0.31
CA LYS A 48 -25.31 4.68 -0.22
C LYS A 48 -23.83 4.64 -0.52
N ILE A 49 -23.05 3.94 0.31
CA ILE A 49 -21.60 3.82 0.14
C ILE A 49 -21.27 2.40 -0.29
N ARG A 50 -20.39 2.29 -1.30
CA ARG A 50 -19.91 1.03 -1.85
C ARG A 50 -18.40 0.95 -1.66
N MET A 51 -17.96 -0.02 -0.90
CA MET A 51 -16.55 -0.20 -0.56
C MET A 51 -15.93 -1.29 -1.43
N ALA A 52 -14.71 -1.04 -1.90
CA ALA A 52 -13.83 -2.08 -2.43
C ALA A 52 -12.44 -2.02 -1.83
N PHE A 53 -11.80 -3.18 -1.66
CA PHE A 53 -10.56 -3.34 -0.92
C PHE A 53 -9.51 -4.00 -1.81
N LYS A 54 -8.44 -3.28 -2.14
CA LYS A 54 -7.30 -3.84 -2.88
C LYS A 54 -6.43 -4.64 -1.91
N ALA A 55 -6.51 -5.97 -2.03
CA ALA A 55 -6.02 -6.92 -1.04
C ALA A 55 -4.51 -7.21 -1.14
N GLU A 56 -3.65 -6.22 -0.89
CA GLU A 56 -2.19 -6.40 -0.92
C GLU A 56 -1.63 -7.22 0.25
N HIS A 57 -2.43 -7.52 1.27
CA HIS A 57 -2.11 -8.54 2.28
C HIS A 57 -2.04 -9.96 1.68
N LEU A 58 -2.62 -10.18 0.49
CA LEU A 58 -2.54 -11.44 -0.27
C LEU A 58 -1.42 -11.42 -1.34
N GLN A 59 -0.58 -10.39 -1.36
CA GLN A 59 0.57 -10.32 -2.26
C GLN A 59 1.66 -11.33 -1.81
N VAL A 60 2.63 -11.60 -2.70
CA VAL A 60 3.90 -12.23 -2.33
C VAL A 60 4.48 -11.51 -1.10
N VAL A 61 5.00 -12.30 -0.15
CA VAL A 61 5.43 -11.88 1.20
C VAL A 61 4.36 -11.23 2.09
N GLY A 62 3.08 -11.27 1.71
CA GLY A 62 1.98 -10.73 2.51
C GLY A 62 1.87 -9.21 2.54
N ALA A 63 2.50 -8.50 1.59
CA ALA A 63 2.44 -7.04 1.52
C ALA A 63 2.76 -6.47 0.12
N PHE A 64 2.26 -5.27 -0.16
CA PHE A 64 2.44 -4.58 -1.44
C PHE A 64 3.91 -4.40 -1.88
N LYS A 65 4.84 -4.35 -0.91
CA LYS A 65 6.24 -4.01 -1.14
C LYS A 65 6.95 -4.95 -2.11
N SER A 66 6.41 -6.15 -2.32
CA SER A 66 6.89 -7.06 -3.36
C SER A 66 6.89 -6.44 -4.76
N ARG A 67 5.97 -5.51 -5.07
CA ARG A 67 5.85 -4.93 -6.40
C ARG A 67 7.05 -4.04 -6.76
N GLY A 68 7.35 -3.05 -5.92
CA GLY A 68 8.51 -2.17 -6.11
C GLY A 68 9.82 -2.92 -5.97
N ALA A 69 9.95 -3.84 -5.01
CA ALA A 69 11.15 -4.66 -4.89
C ALA A 69 11.42 -5.47 -6.16
N ALA A 70 10.40 -6.15 -6.70
CA ALA A 70 10.51 -6.86 -7.99
C ALA A 70 10.90 -5.90 -9.12
N ASN A 71 10.25 -4.73 -9.19
CA ASN A 71 10.51 -3.76 -10.25
C ASN A 71 11.97 -3.26 -10.24
N ALA A 72 12.45 -2.84 -9.08
CA ALA A 72 13.82 -2.35 -8.89
C ALA A 72 14.85 -3.44 -9.19
N ILE A 73 14.68 -4.66 -8.66
CA ILE A 73 15.59 -5.78 -8.91
C ILE A 73 15.68 -6.11 -10.41
N GLN A 74 14.53 -6.17 -11.10
CA GLN A 74 14.52 -6.49 -12.54
C GLN A 74 15.18 -5.39 -13.38
N LEU A 75 15.04 -4.12 -13.00
CA LEU A 75 15.75 -3.02 -13.65
C LEU A 75 17.26 -3.11 -13.42
N LYS A 76 17.71 -3.35 -12.19
CA LYS A 76 19.14 -3.54 -11.88
C LYS A 76 19.77 -4.73 -12.59
N LEU A 77 19.02 -5.82 -12.72
CA LEU A 77 19.43 -6.96 -13.52
C LEU A 77 19.55 -6.63 -15.01
N LYS A 78 18.61 -5.86 -15.55
CA LYS A 78 18.65 -5.41 -16.94
C LYS A 78 19.88 -4.51 -17.18
N GLU A 79 20.07 -3.48 -16.34
CA GLU A 79 21.23 -2.56 -16.39
C GLU A 79 22.56 -3.33 -16.33
N SER A 80 22.66 -4.32 -15.43
CA SER A 80 23.86 -5.15 -15.27
C SER A 80 24.17 -6.01 -16.50
N LYS A 81 23.13 -6.59 -17.13
CA LYS A 81 23.26 -7.41 -18.35
C LYS A 81 23.58 -6.57 -19.59
N GLU A 82 23.03 -5.36 -19.68
CA GLU A 82 23.35 -4.42 -20.76
C GLU A 82 24.79 -3.93 -20.66
N SER A 83 25.29 -3.71 -19.43
CA SER A 83 26.68 -3.31 -19.18
C SER A 83 27.67 -4.46 -19.40
N ASN A 84 27.26 -5.70 -19.18
CA ASN A 84 28.06 -6.90 -19.40
C ASN A 84 27.19 -8.08 -19.85
N SER A 85 27.29 -8.47 -21.12
CA SER A 85 26.47 -9.54 -21.70
C SER A 85 26.68 -10.92 -21.09
N ARG A 86 27.80 -11.13 -20.36
CA ARG A 86 28.09 -12.36 -19.60
C ARG A 86 27.76 -12.22 -18.10
N PHE A 87 27.01 -11.19 -17.71
CA PHE A 87 26.66 -10.96 -16.31
C PHE A 87 25.79 -12.08 -15.75
N GLU A 88 26.26 -12.70 -14.68
CA GLU A 88 25.51 -13.71 -13.94
C GLU A 88 24.67 -13.05 -12.83
N PRO A 89 23.36 -13.33 -12.70
CA PRO A 89 22.52 -12.74 -11.66
C PRO A 89 23.08 -12.86 -10.23
N LYS A 90 23.77 -13.96 -9.92
CA LYS A 90 24.39 -14.19 -8.61
C LYS A 90 25.48 -13.17 -8.25
N ARG A 91 25.99 -12.41 -9.21
CA ARG A 91 26.98 -11.34 -8.99
C ARG A 91 26.35 -10.04 -8.52
N LEU A 92 25.04 -9.87 -8.69
CA LEU A 92 24.28 -8.76 -8.14
C LEU A 92 23.89 -9.08 -6.69
N CYS A 93 24.16 -8.16 -5.78
CA CYS A 93 23.66 -8.15 -4.42
C CYS A 93 22.80 -6.91 -4.19
N VAL A 94 21.53 -7.10 -3.87
CA VAL A 94 20.66 -5.99 -3.46
C VAL A 94 20.73 -5.79 -1.95
N LEU A 95 20.83 -4.53 -1.54
CA LEU A 95 21.07 -4.12 -0.16
C LEU A 95 19.95 -3.16 0.29
N THR A 96 19.43 -3.34 1.51
CA THR A 96 18.54 -2.36 2.14
C THR A 96 18.69 -2.36 3.66
N HIS A 97 18.18 -1.32 4.34
CA HIS A 97 18.16 -1.22 5.81
C HIS A 97 16.73 -1.22 6.38
N SER A 98 15.91 -2.20 5.97
CA SER A 98 14.53 -2.31 6.43
C SER A 98 14.27 -3.60 7.18
N SER A 99 13.84 -3.49 8.43
CA SER A 99 13.45 -4.64 9.24
C SER A 99 12.00 -5.08 9.06
N GLY A 100 11.22 -4.45 8.16
CA GLY A 100 9.80 -4.70 7.95
C GLY A 100 9.47 -5.40 6.64
N ASN A 101 8.28 -5.09 6.10
CA ASN A 101 7.77 -5.66 4.85
C ASN A 101 8.73 -5.46 3.66
N HIS A 102 9.56 -4.41 3.64
CA HIS A 102 10.50 -4.15 2.53
C HIS A 102 11.65 -5.14 2.52
N GLY A 103 12.25 -5.40 3.69
CA GLY A 103 13.33 -6.38 3.81
C GLY A 103 12.88 -7.77 3.36
N ALA A 104 11.67 -8.20 3.77
CA ALA A 104 11.11 -9.48 3.34
C ALA A 104 10.83 -9.51 1.82
N ALA A 105 10.23 -8.44 1.27
CA ALA A 105 9.97 -8.30 -0.16
C ALA A 105 11.25 -8.35 -0.98
N LEU A 106 12.29 -7.59 -0.58
CA LEU A 106 13.58 -7.57 -1.25
C LEU A 106 14.24 -8.95 -1.22
N ALA A 107 14.27 -9.60 -0.06
CA ALA A 107 14.84 -10.94 0.10
C ALA A 107 14.12 -11.98 -0.77
N CYS A 108 12.79 -11.98 -0.77
CA CYS A 108 11.99 -12.90 -1.57
C CYS A 108 12.20 -12.69 -3.08
N GLN A 109 12.12 -11.44 -3.53
CA GLN A 109 12.28 -11.12 -4.95
C GLN A 109 13.72 -11.33 -5.42
N ALA A 110 14.71 -11.12 -4.56
CA ALA A 110 16.10 -11.43 -4.86
C ALA A 110 16.31 -12.93 -5.10
N LYS A 111 15.77 -13.76 -4.20
CA LYS A 111 15.78 -15.21 -4.36
C LYS A 111 15.13 -15.65 -5.67
N ASN A 112 13.96 -15.10 -5.99
CA ASN A 112 13.23 -15.44 -7.22
C ASN A 112 14.00 -15.01 -8.49
N ALA A 113 14.75 -13.92 -8.42
CA ALA A 113 15.55 -13.41 -9.53
C ALA A 113 16.95 -14.07 -9.62
N GLY A 114 17.32 -14.93 -8.67
CA GLY A 114 18.63 -15.57 -8.60
C GLY A 114 19.78 -14.64 -8.22
N VAL A 115 19.47 -13.50 -7.59
CA VAL A 115 20.45 -12.51 -7.10
C VAL A 115 20.65 -12.66 -5.59
N GLN A 116 21.73 -12.10 -5.07
CA GLN A 116 21.99 -12.07 -3.63
C GLN A 116 21.22 -10.94 -2.96
N ALA A 117 20.91 -11.10 -1.67
CA ALA A 117 20.31 -10.04 -0.86
C ALA A 117 20.99 -9.93 0.50
N LEU A 118 21.21 -8.69 0.94
CA LEU A 118 21.59 -8.35 2.30
C LEU A 118 20.61 -7.35 2.89
N VAL A 119 20.14 -7.61 4.10
CA VAL A 119 19.23 -6.73 4.83
C VAL A 119 19.88 -6.31 6.15
N VAL A 120 20.06 -5.01 6.33
CA VAL A 120 20.46 -4.43 7.61
C VAL A 120 19.22 -4.28 8.49
N MET A 121 19.25 -4.87 9.69
CA MET A 121 18.12 -4.90 10.62
C MET A 121 18.56 -4.52 12.04
N PRO A 122 17.75 -3.76 12.80
CA PRO A 122 18.01 -3.53 14.21
C PRO A 122 18.02 -4.83 15.03
N GLU A 123 18.86 -4.86 16.07
CA GLU A 123 18.95 -5.96 17.04
C GLU A 123 17.63 -6.18 17.81
N ASP A 124 16.82 -5.15 17.99
CA ASP A 124 15.51 -5.22 18.67
C ASP A 124 14.34 -5.51 17.72
N ALA A 125 14.60 -5.65 16.41
CA ALA A 125 13.54 -5.91 15.45
C ALA A 125 12.78 -7.22 15.80
N PRO A 126 11.44 -7.26 15.64
CA PRO A 126 10.64 -8.42 15.98
C PRO A 126 11.17 -9.71 15.36
N LYS A 127 11.25 -10.78 16.15
CA LYS A 127 11.79 -12.09 15.73
C LYS A 127 11.15 -12.62 14.45
N VAL A 128 9.82 -12.49 14.33
CA VAL A 128 9.06 -12.90 13.13
C VAL A 128 9.55 -12.20 11.86
N LYS A 129 9.91 -10.92 11.94
CA LYS A 129 10.38 -10.15 10.78
C LYS A 129 11.79 -10.57 10.36
N LYS A 130 12.66 -10.82 11.32
CA LYS A 130 14.00 -11.40 11.07
C LYS A 130 13.90 -12.78 10.44
N GLN A 131 13.00 -13.62 10.96
CA GLN A 131 12.74 -14.95 10.42
C GLN A 131 12.18 -14.89 8.99
N ASN A 132 11.27 -13.96 8.70
CA ASN A 132 10.75 -13.78 7.34
C ASN A 132 11.87 -13.44 6.35
N VAL A 133 12.75 -12.49 6.68
CA VAL A 133 13.92 -12.15 5.83
C VAL A 133 14.84 -13.36 5.66
N ALA A 134 15.21 -14.02 6.76
CA ALA A 134 16.12 -15.17 6.73
C ALA A 134 15.54 -16.37 5.96
N SER A 135 14.21 -16.58 5.99
CA SER A 135 13.54 -17.68 5.28
C SER A 135 13.68 -17.61 3.76
N TYR A 136 13.94 -16.41 3.21
CA TYR A 136 14.23 -16.20 1.80
C TYR A 136 15.74 -16.29 1.47
N GLY A 137 16.60 -16.59 2.44
CA GLY A 137 18.04 -16.78 2.22
C GLY A 137 18.86 -15.50 2.14
N ALA A 138 18.29 -14.35 2.54
CA ALA A 138 19.05 -13.11 2.62
C ALA A 138 20.06 -13.14 3.78
N ARG A 139 21.23 -12.54 3.55
CA ARG A 139 22.20 -12.22 4.61
C ARG A 139 21.60 -11.13 5.50
N ILE A 140 21.73 -11.26 6.81
CA ILE A 140 21.28 -10.24 7.77
C ILE A 140 22.49 -9.68 8.48
N MET A 141 22.59 -8.35 8.52
CA MET A 141 23.58 -7.63 9.29
C MET A 141 22.86 -6.79 10.35
N TYR A 142 23.26 -6.95 11.61
CA TYR A 142 22.57 -6.30 12.72
C TYR A 142 23.15 -4.93 13.04
N CYS A 143 22.30 -4.00 13.46
CA CYS A 143 22.70 -2.66 13.89
C CYS A 143 21.94 -2.22 15.14
N LYS A 144 22.38 -1.10 15.75
CA LYS A 144 21.60 -0.40 16.78
C LYS A 144 20.30 0.15 16.17
N PRO A 145 19.23 0.34 16.97
CA PRO A 145 17.92 0.80 16.49
C PRO A 145 17.87 2.33 16.22
N THR A 146 18.89 2.88 15.57
CA THR A 146 18.93 4.29 15.15
C THR A 146 19.09 4.38 13.64
N GLN A 147 18.66 5.49 13.05
CA GLN A 147 18.79 5.73 11.61
C GLN A 147 20.28 5.79 11.20
N ASP A 148 21.09 6.55 11.93
CA ASP A 148 22.54 6.65 11.69
C ASP A 148 23.25 5.28 11.72
N ALA A 149 22.86 4.40 12.66
CA ALA A 149 23.45 3.06 12.75
C ALA A 149 23.05 2.17 11.57
N ARG A 150 21.82 2.32 11.05
CA ARG A 150 21.35 1.61 9.85
C ARG A 150 22.13 2.04 8.62
N GLU A 151 22.35 3.34 8.44
CA GLU A 151 23.08 3.91 7.30
C GLU A 151 24.57 3.55 7.36
N ALA A 152 25.21 3.69 8.51
CA ALA A 152 26.61 3.30 8.71
C ALA A 152 26.81 1.80 8.44
N MET A 153 25.93 0.95 8.96
CA MET A 153 26.01 -0.50 8.75
C MET A 153 25.72 -0.89 7.30
N ALA A 154 24.84 -0.16 6.59
CA ALA A 154 24.64 -0.38 5.16
C ALA A 154 25.87 0.00 4.33
N ALA A 155 26.57 1.08 4.68
CA ALA A 155 27.82 1.47 4.04
C ALA A 155 28.94 0.44 4.28
N GLU A 156 29.05 -0.08 5.51
CA GLU A 156 29.97 -1.17 5.85
C GLU A 156 29.66 -2.45 5.06
N ALA A 157 28.38 -2.86 5.04
CA ALA A 157 27.93 -4.03 4.29
C ALA A 157 28.26 -3.91 2.79
N ARG A 158 28.02 -2.73 2.20
CA ARG A 158 28.38 -2.44 0.81
C ARG A 158 29.87 -2.66 0.57
N ALA A 159 30.72 -2.03 1.39
CA ALA A 159 32.17 -2.13 1.23
C ALA A 159 32.67 -3.58 1.38
N GLN A 160 32.05 -4.38 2.27
CA GLN A 160 32.39 -5.79 2.41
C GLN A 160 32.00 -6.60 1.16
N LEU A 161 30.77 -6.43 0.67
CA LEU A 161 30.26 -7.16 -0.50
C LEU A 161 31.01 -6.80 -1.79
N GLU A 162 31.40 -5.54 -1.96
CA GLU A 162 32.22 -5.10 -3.09
C GLU A 162 33.63 -5.71 -3.06
N LYS A 163 34.22 -5.91 -1.87
CA LYS A 163 35.49 -6.66 -1.70
C LYS A 163 35.36 -8.15 -2.03
N GLU A 164 34.17 -8.74 -1.82
CA GLU A 164 33.82 -10.08 -2.32
C GLU A 164 33.62 -10.10 -3.85
N GLY A 165 33.77 -8.95 -4.50
CA GLY A 165 33.64 -8.73 -5.93
C GLY A 165 32.20 -8.52 -6.38
N LEU A 166 31.21 -8.41 -5.49
CA LEU A 166 29.81 -8.29 -5.91
C LEU A 166 29.49 -6.89 -6.44
N VAL A 167 28.55 -6.82 -7.37
CA VAL A 167 27.89 -5.55 -7.74
C VAL A 167 26.82 -5.29 -6.70
N VAL A 168 26.91 -4.18 -5.96
CA VAL A 168 26.01 -3.89 -4.85
C VAL A 168 25.07 -2.74 -5.20
N GLU A 169 23.78 -3.01 -5.18
CA GLU A 169 22.74 -2.01 -5.45
C GLU A 169 21.93 -1.78 -4.18
N PHE A 170 21.89 -0.52 -3.71
CA PHE A 170 21.06 -0.16 -2.56
C PHE A 170 19.65 0.12 -3.05
N ILE A 171 18.66 -0.60 -2.52
CA ILE A 171 17.26 -0.48 -2.89
C ILE A 171 16.49 0.12 -1.70
N PRO A 172 16.15 1.43 -1.75
CA PRO A 172 15.45 2.08 -0.66
C PRO A 172 14.01 1.56 -0.54
N PRO A 173 13.38 1.72 0.64
CA PRO A 173 12.01 1.23 0.88
C PRO A 173 10.89 2.03 0.21
N TYR A 174 11.15 3.28 -0.20
CA TYR A 174 10.14 4.16 -0.80
C TYR A 174 10.71 5.24 -1.71
N ASP A 175 11.85 5.85 -1.37
CA ASP A 175 12.42 7.00 -2.08
C ASP A 175 13.21 6.60 -3.34
N ASP A 176 12.54 5.98 -4.30
CA ASP A 176 13.14 5.58 -5.58
C ASP A 176 12.08 5.47 -6.68
N PRO A 177 12.34 5.99 -7.90
CA PRO A 177 11.38 5.93 -9.00
C PRO A 177 10.93 4.52 -9.38
N ALA A 178 11.83 3.53 -9.37
CA ALA A 178 11.47 2.14 -9.66
C ALA A 178 10.61 1.55 -8.56
N ILE A 179 10.87 1.89 -7.30
CA ILE A 179 10.01 1.51 -6.18
C ILE A 179 8.61 2.09 -6.37
N ILE A 180 8.50 3.41 -6.53
CA ILE A 180 7.22 4.13 -6.72
C ILE A 180 6.44 3.57 -7.91
N ALA A 181 7.09 3.40 -9.07
CA ALA A 181 6.48 2.85 -10.28
C ALA A 181 5.95 1.42 -10.06
N GLY A 182 6.72 0.57 -9.38
CA GLY A 182 6.28 -0.77 -9.01
C GLY A 182 5.07 -0.73 -8.08
N GLN A 183 5.04 0.16 -7.09
CA GLN A 183 3.89 0.26 -6.18
C GLN A 183 2.64 0.74 -6.91
N GLY A 184 2.78 1.70 -7.82
CA GLY A 184 1.67 2.25 -8.61
C GLY A 184 0.93 1.21 -9.45
N THR A 185 1.54 0.06 -9.75
CA THR A 185 0.86 -1.05 -10.44
C THR A 185 -0.39 -1.53 -9.70
N MET A 186 -0.44 -1.41 -8.37
CA MET A 186 -1.65 -1.78 -7.61
C MET A 186 -2.81 -0.80 -7.85
N GLY A 187 -2.52 0.51 -8.00
CA GLY A 187 -3.51 1.53 -8.33
C GLY A 187 -4.06 1.32 -9.74
N LYS A 188 -3.17 1.00 -10.70
CA LYS A 188 -3.56 0.60 -12.05
C LYS A 188 -4.48 -0.63 -12.04
N GLU A 189 -4.07 -1.71 -11.37
CA GLU A 189 -4.88 -2.92 -11.27
C GLU A 189 -6.24 -2.65 -10.64
N MET A 190 -6.28 -1.83 -9.59
CA MET A 190 -7.51 -1.48 -8.88
C MET A 190 -8.51 -0.76 -9.79
N MET A 191 -8.05 0.23 -10.56
CA MET A 191 -8.88 0.93 -11.56
C MET A 191 -9.40 -0.03 -12.65
N GLU A 192 -8.55 -0.93 -13.15
CA GLU A 192 -8.95 -1.93 -14.15
C GLU A 192 -9.92 -2.99 -13.61
N GLN A 193 -9.78 -3.37 -12.34
CA GLN A 193 -10.61 -4.38 -11.69
C GLN A 193 -12.00 -3.88 -11.32
N ALA A 194 -12.18 -2.56 -11.18
CA ALA A 194 -13.43 -1.95 -10.72
C ALA A 194 -14.62 -2.24 -11.64
N ALA A 195 -14.42 -2.23 -12.97
CA ALA A 195 -15.47 -2.61 -13.93
C ALA A 195 -15.95 -4.05 -13.72
N GLY A 196 -15.08 -4.93 -13.22
CA GLY A 196 -15.44 -6.29 -12.85
C GLY A 196 -16.42 -6.36 -11.68
N LEU A 197 -16.46 -5.37 -10.78
CA LEU A 197 -17.36 -5.38 -9.62
C LEU A 197 -18.83 -5.24 -10.00
N GLU A 198 -19.14 -4.73 -11.19
CA GLU A 198 -20.53 -4.61 -11.70
C GLU A 198 -21.08 -5.94 -12.20
N THR A 199 -20.19 -6.87 -12.58
CA THR A 199 -20.55 -8.17 -13.16
C THR A 199 -20.34 -9.34 -12.20
N ARG A 200 -19.57 -9.13 -11.13
CA ARG A 200 -19.33 -10.12 -10.07
C ARG A 200 -19.19 -9.46 -8.72
N ALA A 201 -19.89 -10.01 -7.74
CA ALA A 201 -19.61 -9.79 -6.33
C ALA A 201 -18.12 -10.01 -6.02
N GLY A 202 -17.45 -9.00 -5.46
CA GLY A 202 -16.08 -9.11 -4.92
C GLY A 202 -16.01 -9.86 -3.59
N CYS A 203 -16.92 -10.80 -3.31
CA CYS A 203 -16.97 -11.48 -2.02
C CYS A 203 -15.62 -12.14 -1.70
N SER A 204 -15.21 -12.08 -0.43
CA SER A 204 -14.05 -12.82 0.11
C SER A 204 -14.13 -14.35 -0.08
N HIS A 205 -15.30 -14.85 -0.50
CA HIS A 205 -15.60 -16.26 -0.81
C HIS A 205 -15.77 -16.54 -2.31
N ALA A 206 -15.76 -15.52 -3.18
CA ALA A 206 -16.00 -15.68 -4.61
C ALA A 206 -14.72 -16.07 -5.36
N ALA A 207 -14.17 -17.23 -5.01
CA ALA A 207 -13.47 -18.03 -6.00
C ALA A 207 -14.48 -18.39 -7.09
N GLN A 208 -14.44 -17.69 -8.22
CA GLN A 208 -15.10 -18.08 -9.48
C GLN A 208 -16.61 -18.38 -9.39
N ALA A 209 -17.41 -17.55 -8.73
CA ALA A 209 -18.86 -17.65 -8.87
C ALA A 209 -19.30 -17.05 -10.22
N GLY A 210 -19.34 -17.88 -11.26
CA GLY A 210 -20.24 -17.65 -12.38
C GLY A 210 -21.68 -17.56 -11.83
N GLN A 211 -22.41 -16.53 -12.25
CA GLN A 211 -23.85 -16.31 -12.06
C GLN A 211 -24.52 -17.24 -11.03
N SER A 212 -24.39 -16.96 -9.73
CA SER A 212 -25.19 -17.66 -8.73
C SER A 212 -26.53 -16.94 -8.55
N SER A 213 -27.61 -17.68 -8.78
CA SER A 213 -29.02 -17.30 -8.60
C SER A 213 -29.46 -17.18 -7.13
N SER A 214 -28.51 -17.08 -6.19
CA SER A 214 -28.78 -16.86 -4.77
C SER A 214 -28.87 -15.36 -4.49
N GLY A 215 -30.01 -14.88 -4.01
CA GLY A 215 -30.40 -13.46 -3.85
C GLY A 215 -29.55 -12.54 -2.94
N VAL A 216 -28.25 -12.79 -2.78
CA VAL A 216 -27.29 -11.87 -2.14
C VAL A 216 -26.46 -11.21 -3.25
N ASN A 217 -27.02 -10.18 -3.89
CA ASN A 217 -26.32 -9.44 -4.93
C ASN A 217 -25.39 -8.37 -4.33
N THR A 218 -24.11 -8.71 -4.12
CA THR A 218 -23.06 -7.77 -3.71
C THR A 218 -22.29 -7.18 -4.89
N ALA A 219 -22.72 -7.43 -6.14
CA ALA A 219 -22.21 -6.71 -7.29
C ALA A 219 -22.60 -5.24 -7.20
N TRP A 220 -21.74 -4.38 -7.73
CA TRP A 220 -22.05 -2.96 -7.87
C TRP A 220 -23.12 -2.80 -8.96
N PRO A 221 -24.08 -1.87 -8.81
CA PRO A 221 -24.99 -1.56 -9.91
C PRO A 221 -24.17 -1.05 -11.11
N PRO A 222 -24.60 -1.24 -12.36
CA PRO A 222 -24.00 -0.55 -13.49
C PRO A 222 -24.00 0.97 -13.24
N ARG A 223 -22.91 1.66 -13.59
CA ARG A 223 -22.80 3.12 -13.47
C ARG A 223 -22.89 3.79 -14.85
N PRO A 224 -24.10 4.16 -15.33
CA PRO A 224 -24.23 5.03 -16.49
C PRO A 224 -23.92 6.49 -16.09
N PRO A 225 -23.44 7.33 -17.01
CA PRO A 225 -22.90 6.98 -18.33
C PRO A 225 -21.61 6.15 -18.24
N HIS A 226 -21.28 5.39 -19.29
CA HIS A 226 -20.09 4.51 -19.33
C HIS A 226 -18.75 5.23 -19.08
N ASP A 227 -18.72 6.56 -19.15
CA ASP A 227 -17.55 7.38 -18.86
C ASP A 227 -17.48 7.87 -17.41
N ALA A 228 -18.40 7.47 -16.52
CA ALA A 228 -18.30 7.81 -15.10
C ALA A 228 -17.08 7.14 -14.44
N PRO A 229 -16.41 7.81 -13.49
CA PRO A 229 -15.23 7.24 -12.85
C PRO A 229 -15.63 5.96 -12.08
N PRO A 230 -14.80 4.90 -12.11
CA PRO A 230 -15.12 3.63 -11.45
C PRO A 230 -15.15 3.74 -9.92
N PHE A 231 -14.40 4.70 -9.37
CA PHE A 231 -14.38 5.10 -7.96
C PHE A 231 -14.62 6.59 -7.88
N ASP A 232 -15.19 7.06 -6.79
CA ASP A 232 -15.21 8.49 -6.50
C ASP A 232 -14.01 8.88 -5.61
N ILE A 233 -13.62 7.98 -4.70
CA ILE A 233 -12.48 8.17 -3.78
C ILE A 233 -11.64 6.89 -3.69
N ILE A 234 -10.33 7.02 -3.65
CA ILE A 234 -9.37 5.94 -3.31
C ILE A 234 -8.53 6.37 -2.11
N ILE A 235 -8.47 5.52 -1.09
CA ILE A 235 -7.74 5.75 0.15
C ILE A 235 -6.56 4.79 0.24
N ALA A 236 -5.35 5.31 0.42
CA ALA A 236 -4.13 4.52 0.54
C ALA A 236 -3.32 4.92 1.79
N PRO A 237 -2.82 3.94 2.57
CA PRO A 237 -1.93 4.23 3.70
C PRO A 237 -0.69 5.03 3.30
N VAL A 238 -0.21 5.91 4.16
CA VAL A 238 1.03 6.67 3.95
C VAL A 238 1.97 6.54 5.14
N GLY A 239 3.23 6.22 4.81
CA GLY A 239 4.39 6.39 5.68
C GLY A 239 5.37 7.25 4.90
N GLY A 240 6.45 6.64 4.37
CA GLY A 240 7.42 7.35 3.52
C GLY A 240 6.91 7.72 2.11
N GLY A 241 5.61 7.71 1.86
CA GLY A 241 5.00 8.22 0.62
C GLY A 241 5.07 7.33 -0.61
N GLY A 242 6.05 6.45 -0.77
CA GLY A 242 6.27 5.75 -2.05
C GLY A 242 5.09 4.93 -2.59
N MET A 243 4.28 4.31 -1.70
CA MET A 243 3.03 3.65 -2.11
C MET A 243 1.97 4.65 -2.56
N LEU A 244 1.71 5.68 -1.73
CA LEU A 244 0.72 6.71 -2.02
C LEU A 244 1.06 7.45 -3.31
N SER A 245 2.32 7.83 -3.51
CA SER A 245 2.81 8.45 -4.75
C SER A 245 2.48 7.61 -5.98
N GLY A 246 2.81 6.31 -5.96
CA GLY A 246 2.55 5.42 -7.10
C GLY A 246 1.05 5.21 -7.35
N VAL A 247 0.26 5.01 -6.30
CA VAL A 247 -1.20 4.87 -6.40
C VAL A 247 -1.83 6.15 -6.94
N ALA A 248 -1.46 7.31 -6.41
CA ALA A 248 -1.98 8.60 -6.81
C ALA A 248 -1.68 8.90 -8.29
N THR A 249 -0.42 8.71 -8.71
CA THR A 249 -0.02 8.86 -10.13
C THR A 249 -0.83 7.93 -11.03
N ALA A 250 -0.98 6.65 -10.68
CA ALA A 250 -1.74 5.70 -11.49
C ALA A 250 -3.21 6.13 -11.62
N VAL A 251 -3.85 6.44 -10.49
CA VAL A 251 -5.27 6.79 -10.42
C VAL A 251 -5.54 8.09 -11.18
N LYS A 252 -4.81 9.17 -10.88
CA LYS A 252 -5.01 10.47 -11.53
C LYS A 252 -4.74 10.45 -13.03
N SER A 253 -3.77 9.63 -13.46
CA SER A 253 -3.47 9.48 -14.90
C SER A 253 -4.53 8.68 -15.65
N MET A 254 -5.21 7.74 -14.99
CA MET A 254 -6.28 6.94 -15.59
C MET A 254 -7.62 7.67 -15.56
N ASP A 255 -7.93 8.36 -14.47
CA ASP A 255 -9.09 9.22 -14.35
C ASP A 255 -8.85 10.32 -13.29
N PRO A 256 -8.62 11.58 -13.71
CA PRO A 256 -8.29 12.67 -12.79
C PRO A 256 -9.48 13.08 -11.89
N ARG A 257 -10.71 12.63 -12.19
CA ARG A 257 -11.90 12.91 -11.39
C ARG A 257 -11.96 12.09 -10.11
N VAL A 258 -11.18 10.99 -10.02
CA VAL A 258 -11.08 10.18 -8.81
C VAL A 258 -10.25 10.93 -7.78
N LEU A 259 -10.80 11.08 -6.57
CA LEU A 259 -10.09 11.68 -5.45
C LEU A 259 -9.17 10.65 -4.80
N VAL A 260 -7.95 11.04 -4.47
CA VAL A 260 -6.94 10.21 -3.81
C VAL A 260 -6.66 10.77 -2.43
N VAL A 261 -6.80 9.92 -1.41
CA VAL A 261 -6.64 10.29 -0.01
C VAL A 261 -5.51 9.45 0.62
N GLY A 262 -4.53 10.12 1.21
CA GLY A 262 -3.54 9.50 2.08
C GLY A 262 -4.11 9.22 3.46
N ALA A 263 -3.75 8.10 4.08
CA ALA A 263 -4.20 7.74 5.43
C ALA A 263 -3.01 7.40 6.35
N GLU A 264 -2.84 8.11 7.45
CA GLU A 264 -1.77 7.88 8.42
C GLU A 264 -2.31 7.90 9.87
N PRO A 265 -1.59 7.30 10.84
CA PRO A 265 -2.01 7.35 12.23
C PRO A 265 -1.76 8.74 12.83
N ALA A 266 -2.67 9.23 13.67
CA ALA A 266 -2.51 10.53 14.33
C ALA A 266 -1.25 10.62 15.21
N GLY A 267 -0.72 9.48 15.68
CA GLY A 267 0.53 9.40 16.43
C GLY A 267 1.82 9.47 15.60
N ALA A 268 1.70 9.54 14.26
CA ALA A 268 2.79 9.77 13.31
C ALA A 268 2.23 10.49 12.08
N ASP A 269 1.88 11.78 12.25
CA ASP A 269 1.16 12.64 11.30
C ASP A 269 2.06 13.49 10.39
N ASP A 270 3.30 13.06 10.18
CA ASP A 270 4.28 13.87 9.45
C ASP A 270 3.94 14.08 7.98
N ALA A 271 3.22 13.16 7.34
CA ALA A 271 2.81 13.32 5.95
C ALA A 271 1.75 14.42 5.81
N GLN A 272 0.75 14.47 6.70
CA GLN A 272 -0.31 15.48 6.73
C GLN A 272 0.27 16.86 7.02
N ARG A 273 1.19 16.96 7.99
CA ARG A 273 1.85 18.23 8.29
C ARG A 273 2.72 18.69 7.11
N SER A 274 3.41 17.75 6.45
CA SER A 274 4.21 18.06 5.26
C SER A 274 3.35 18.51 4.09
N PHE A 275 2.24 17.82 3.81
CA PHE A 275 1.30 18.15 2.74
C PHE A 275 0.63 19.50 2.96
N THR A 276 0.22 19.79 4.21
CA THR A 276 -0.45 21.05 4.55
C THR A 276 0.50 22.25 4.41
N THR A 277 1.77 22.07 4.75
CA THR A 277 2.76 23.16 4.76
C THR A 277 3.55 23.30 3.47
N GLY A 278 3.55 22.27 2.61
CA GLY A 278 4.45 22.13 1.47
C GLY A 278 5.93 21.97 1.86
N ILE A 279 6.21 21.70 3.14
CA ILE A 279 7.56 21.61 3.70
C ILE A 279 7.69 20.28 4.42
N LEU A 280 8.74 19.51 4.11
CA LEU A 280 9.01 18.23 4.78
C LEU A 280 9.11 18.41 6.30
N GLN A 281 8.20 17.74 7.00
CA GLN A 281 8.22 17.60 8.45
C GLN A 281 8.81 16.24 8.81
N PRO A 282 9.64 16.16 9.87
CA PRO A 282 10.13 14.88 10.34
C PRO A 282 9.02 14.10 11.08
N SER A 283 9.14 12.77 11.01
CA SER A 283 8.37 11.84 11.85
C SER A 283 8.49 12.16 13.34
N VAL A 284 7.39 11.94 14.07
CA VAL A 284 7.26 12.27 15.49
C VAL A 284 8.15 11.34 16.33
N THR A 285 8.93 11.89 17.26
CA THR A 285 9.79 11.10 18.16
C THR A 285 9.50 11.44 19.63
N PRO A 286 9.14 10.45 20.49
CA PRO A 286 8.94 9.04 20.19
C PRO A 286 7.63 8.80 19.42
N THR A 287 7.66 7.91 18.44
CA THR A 287 6.45 7.49 17.74
C THR A 287 5.51 6.75 18.71
N ARG A 288 4.20 7.03 18.62
CA ARG A 288 3.18 6.39 19.45
C ARG A 288 2.04 5.90 18.59
N THR A 289 2.26 4.79 17.89
CA THR A 289 1.19 4.11 17.15
C THR A 289 1.44 2.61 17.01
N ILE A 290 0.35 1.83 16.93
CA ILE A 290 0.37 0.42 16.54
C ILE A 290 0.67 0.20 15.06
N CYS A 291 0.62 1.24 14.22
CA CYS A 291 0.92 1.21 12.80
C CYS A 291 2.43 1.28 12.53
N ASP A 292 3.14 0.20 12.86
CA ASP A 292 4.60 0.11 12.79
C ASP A 292 5.22 0.34 11.40
N GLY A 293 4.43 0.13 10.34
CA GLY A 293 4.86 0.29 8.95
C GLY A 293 4.76 1.73 8.42
N LEU A 294 4.19 2.65 9.21
CA LEU A 294 3.88 4.03 8.83
C LEU A 294 4.69 5.06 9.63
N LEU A 295 5.86 4.66 10.14
CA LEU A 295 6.68 5.49 11.04
C LEU A 295 7.77 6.33 10.33
N THR A 296 7.86 6.25 9.01
CA THR A 296 8.94 6.88 8.22
C THR A 296 8.49 8.22 7.65
N SER A 297 9.37 9.22 7.67
CA SER A 297 9.12 10.51 7.02
C SER A 297 9.03 10.41 5.51
N LEU A 298 8.28 11.31 4.88
CA LEU A 298 8.34 11.56 3.44
C LEU A 298 9.75 11.94 2.98
N SER A 299 10.07 11.67 1.71
CA SER A 299 11.20 12.28 1.00
C SER A 299 10.73 13.46 0.14
N GLN A 300 11.67 14.26 -0.37
CA GLN A 300 11.37 15.34 -1.32
C GLN A 300 10.64 14.80 -2.56
N ARG A 301 11.06 13.63 -3.06
CA ARG A 301 10.44 12.97 -4.22
C ARG A 301 8.99 12.59 -3.93
N THR A 302 8.75 11.94 -2.81
CA THR A 302 7.42 11.46 -2.48
C THR A 302 6.47 12.59 -2.13
N LEU A 303 6.97 13.65 -1.46
CA LEU A 303 6.18 14.87 -1.23
C LEU A 303 5.79 15.52 -2.55
N ALA A 304 6.71 15.70 -3.50
CA ALA A 304 6.39 16.28 -4.81
C ALA A 304 5.30 15.49 -5.56
N HIS A 305 5.32 14.15 -5.48
CA HIS A 305 4.24 13.32 -6.01
C HIS A 305 2.90 13.51 -5.28
N ILE A 306 2.95 13.65 -3.95
CA ILE A 306 1.78 13.80 -3.11
C ILE A 306 1.13 15.17 -3.39
N GLU A 307 1.91 16.25 -3.45
CA GLU A 307 1.43 17.60 -3.77
C GLU A 307 0.77 17.67 -5.16
N GLU A 308 1.30 16.92 -6.14
CA GLU A 308 0.76 16.91 -7.50
C GLU A 308 -0.55 16.10 -7.65
N HIS A 309 -0.72 15.02 -6.87
CA HIS A 309 -1.75 14.00 -7.17
C HIS A 309 -2.68 13.62 -6.02
N VAL A 310 -2.42 14.04 -4.78
CA VAL A 310 -3.22 13.68 -3.60
C VAL A 310 -4.12 14.84 -3.21
N ASP A 311 -5.40 14.55 -2.99
CA ASP A 311 -6.42 15.58 -2.70
C ASP A 311 -6.57 15.85 -1.19
N LEU A 312 -6.18 14.89 -0.34
CA LEU A 312 -6.26 14.99 1.12
C LEU A 312 -5.31 13.99 1.80
N ILE A 313 -4.77 14.34 2.97
CA ILE A 313 -4.19 13.38 3.91
C ILE A 313 -4.99 13.40 5.20
N ALA A 314 -5.63 12.28 5.52
CA ALA A 314 -6.46 12.10 6.70
C ALA A 314 -5.71 11.31 7.78
N THR A 315 -5.98 11.65 9.04
CA THR A 315 -5.39 10.98 10.21
C THR A 315 -6.47 10.31 11.07
N ALA A 316 -6.09 9.26 11.80
CA ALA A 316 -6.95 8.58 12.76
C ALA A 316 -6.16 8.07 13.98
N PRO A 317 -6.73 8.04 15.20
CA PRO A 317 -6.09 7.49 16.37
C PRO A 317 -6.04 5.95 16.31
N ASP A 318 -5.14 5.35 17.09
CA ASP A 318 -4.99 3.90 17.19
C ASP A 318 -6.29 3.18 17.61
N SER A 319 -7.15 3.82 18.41
CA SER A 319 -8.46 3.27 18.78
C SER A 319 -9.36 3.03 17.57
N ALA A 320 -9.36 3.97 16.61
CA ALA A 320 -10.09 3.82 15.35
C ALA A 320 -9.45 2.73 14.47
N VAL A 321 -8.12 2.59 14.49
CA VAL A 321 -7.40 1.50 13.80
C VAL A 321 -7.78 0.13 14.36
N VAL A 322 -7.83 -0.01 15.70
CA VAL A 322 -8.26 -1.25 16.36
C VAL A 322 -9.72 -1.58 16.02
N TRP A 323 -10.60 -0.59 16.04
CA TRP A 323 -11.99 -0.80 15.66
C TRP A 323 -12.13 -1.21 14.18
N ALA A 324 -11.37 -0.58 13.27
CA ALA A 324 -11.33 -0.97 11.86
C ALA A 324 -10.79 -2.39 11.66
N LEU A 325 -9.77 -2.82 12.42
CA LEU A 325 -9.26 -4.19 12.41
C LEU A 325 -10.34 -5.20 12.81
N ASN A 326 -11.11 -4.89 13.85
CA ASN A 326 -12.24 -5.71 14.30
C ASN A 326 -13.31 -5.80 13.20
N VAL A 327 -13.72 -4.68 12.59
CA VAL A 327 -14.69 -4.68 11.48
C VAL A 327 -14.20 -5.51 10.29
N ILE A 328 -12.95 -5.31 9.85
CA ILE A 328 -12.38 -6.06 8.74
C ILE A 328 -12.38 -7.56 9.05
N THR A 329 -11.88 -7.94 10.22
CA THR A 329 -11.78 -9.36 10.62
C THR A 329 -13.17 -9.99 10.76
N ASP A 330 -14.11 -9.34 11.44
CA ASP A 330 -15.45 -9.86 11.69
C ASP A 330 -16.30 -9.95 10.43
N LYS A 331 -16.19 -9.00 9.50
CA LYS A 331 -17.08 -8.99 8.34
C LYS A 331 -16.50 -9.71 7.14
N THR A 332 -15.18 -9.70 6.96
CA THR A 332 -14.54 -10.22 5.75
C THR A 332 -13.79 -11.53 5.98
N LYS A 333 -13.46 -11.83 7.25
CA LYS A 333 -12.62 -12.96 7.69
C LYS A 333 -11.20 -12.88 7.13
N GLN A 334 -10.78 -11.69 6.72
CA GLN A 334 -9.41 -11.39 6.31
C GLN A 334 -8.61 -10.93 7.52
N LEU A 335 -7.38 -11.41 7.62
CA LEU A 335 -6.42 -10.94 8.63
C LEU A 335 -5.48 -9.94 7.96
N VAL A 336 -5.51 -8.71 8.44
CA VAL A 336 -4.67 -7.61 7.96
C VAL A 336 -3.87 -7.02 9.11
N GLU A 337 -2.72 -6.41 8.82
CA GLU A 337 -1.94 -5.70 9.85
C GLU A 337 -2.54 -4.31 10.14
N PRO A 338 -2.22 -3.66 11.29
CA PRO A 338 -2.78 -2.34 11.61
C PRO A 338 -2.59 -1.29 10.50
N ASN A 339 -1.44 -1.30 9.82
CA ASN A 339 -1.12 -0.41 8.71
C ASN A 339 -2.12 -0.51 7.54
N ALA A 340 -2.79 -1.66 7.37
CA ALA A 340 -3.76 -1.88 6.31
C ALA A 340 -5.18 -1.43 6.70
N ALA A 341 -5.46 -1.33 8.00
CA ALA A 341 -6.76 -0.89 8.52
C ALA A 341 -6.91 0.64 8.56
N ILE A 342 -5.79 1.39 8.50
CA ILE A 342 -5.79 2.87 8.64
C ILE A 342 -6.69 3.59 7.62
N GLY A 343 -6.83 3.05 6.39
CA GLY A 343 -7.70 3.65 5.37
C GLY A 343 -9.18 3.57 5.73
N LEU A 344 -9.62 2.49 6.39
CA LEU A 344 -10.99 2.37 6.90
C LEU A 344 -11.17 3.17 8.20
N ALA A 345 -10.14 3.20 9.05
CA ALA A 345 -10.15 3.96 10.29
C ALA A 345 -10.32 5.47 10.03
N THR A 346 -9.49 6.04 9.14
CA THR A 346 -9.59 7.45 8.72
C THR A 346 -10.94 7.79 8.12
N LEU A 347 -11.51 6.92 7.27
CA LEU A 347 -12.84 7.12 6.72
C LEU A 347 -13.93 7.25 7.79
N LEU A 348 -13.79 6.55 8.91
CA LEU A 348 -14.81 6.45 9.96
C LEU A 348 -14.57 7.39 11.14
N ASP A 349 -13.40 8.03 11.22
CA ASP A 349 -12.98 8.89 12.33
C ASP A 349 -12.68 10.34 11.91
N ASN A 350 -12.19 10.57 10.69
CA ASN A 350 -11.70 11.88 10.26
C ASN A 350 -12.80 12.78 9.66
N GLU A 351 -13.17 13.86 10.35
CA GLU A 351 -14.27 14.75 9.95
C GLU A 351 -14.12 15.36 8.55
N GLU A 352 -12.89 15.73 8.15
CA GLU A 352 -12.65 16.34 6.84
C GLU A 352 -12.89 15.35 5.69
N LEU A 353 -12.41 14.11 5.85
CA LEU A 353 -12.69 13.04 4.90
C LEU A 353 -14.19 12.69 4.86
N GLN A 354 -14.87 12.66 6.00
CA GLN A 354 -16.32 12.44 6.04
C GLN A 354 -17.09 13.56 5.33
N ALA A 355 -16.69 14.81 5.53
CA ALA A 355 -17.26 15.95 4.81
C ALA A 355 -17.01 15.85 3.30
N LEU A 356 -15.81 15.41 2.89
CA LEU A 356 -15.50 15.15 1.48
C LEU A 356 -16.44 14.08 0.89
N VAL A 357 -16.65 12.96 1.57
CA VAL A 357 -17.58 11.90 1.15
C VAL A 357 -19.01 12.44 1.02
N ARG A 358 -19.48 13.24 1.97
CA ARG A 358 -20.81 13.87 1.92
C ARG A 358 -20.94 14.82 0.72
N ARG A 359 -19.92 15.62 0.41
CA ARG A 359 -19.91 16.48 -0.77
C ARG A 359 -20.01 15.67 -2.06
N VAL A 360 -19.24 14.59 -2.18
CA VAL A 360 -19.31 13.67 -3.32
C VAL A 360 -20.72 13.06 -3.43
N ALA A 361 -21.32 12.65 -2.32
CA ALA A 361 -22.68 12.10 -2.32
C ALA A 361 -23.72 13.11 -2.85
N VAL A 362 -23.60 14.39 -2.50
CA VAL A 362 -24.46 15.46 -3.03
C VAL A 362 -24.31 15.57 -4.55
N LEU A 363 -23.09 15.50 -5.08
CA LEU A 363 -22.84 15.52 -6.53
C LEU A 363 -23.41 14.31 -7.26
N ARG A 364 -23.64 13.20 -6.55
CA ARG A 364 -24.24 11.96 -7.09
C ARG A 364 -25.74 11.87 -6.88
N ALA A 365 -26.36 12.82 -6.17
CA ALA A 365 -27.77 12.71 -5.77
C ALA A 365 -28.75 12.63 -6.95
N ASN A 366 -28.39 13.21 -8.10
CA ASN A 366 -29.22 13.27 -9.30
C ASN A 366 -28.87 12.19 -10.35
N GLU A 367 -27.90 11.32 -10.05
CA GLU A 367 -27.51 10.22 -10.95
C GLU A 367 -28.39 8.98 -10.75
N ASP A 368 -28.40 8.09 -11.74
CA ASP A 368 -29.05 6.78 -11.64
C ASP A 368 -28.39 5.92 -10.54
N ASP A 369 -27.06 5.88 -10.51
CA ASP A 369 -26.28 5.33 -9.39
C ASP A 369 -25.86 6.44 -8.44
N ARG A 370 -26.66 6.64 -7.39
CA ARG A 370 -26.39 7.61 -6.31
C ARG A 370 -25.32 7.16 -5.33
N SER A 371 -24.71 5.99 -5.54
CA SER A 371 -23.73 5.47 -4.58
C SER A 371 -22.38 6.18 -4.70
N VAL A 372 -21.76 6.44 -3.55
CA VAL A 372 -20.35 6.83 -3.48
C VAL A 372 -19.51 5.57 -3.44
N ARG A 373 -18.66 5.38 -4.45
CA ARG A 373 -17.74 4.24 -4.57
C ARG A 373 -16.39 4.61 -4.00
N ILE A 374 -16.00 3.92 -2.93
CA ILE A 374 -14.76 4.17 -2.22
C ILE A 374 -13.87 2.93 -2.30
N GLY A 375 -12.66 3.13 -2.79
CA GLY A 375 -11.61 2.15 -2.81
C GLY A 375 -10.66 2.32 -1.63
N VAL A 376 -10.21 1.21 -1.01
CA VAL A 376 -9.23 1.24 0.08
C VAL A 376 -8.12 0.23 -0.18
N VAL A 377 -6.87 0.61 0.03
CA VAL A 377 -5.72 -0.31 -0.09
C VAL A 377 -5.44 -0.99 1.26
N TRP A 378 -5.55 -2.32 1.29
CA TRP A 378 -5.06 -3.12 2.41
C TRP A 378 -3.61 -3.51 2.19
N SER A 379 -2.70 -2.67 2.68
CA SER A 379 -1.27 -2.68 2.35
C SER A 379 -0.51 -3.96 2.73
N GLY A 380 -0.93 -4.69 3.77
CA GLY A 380 -0.24 -5.88 4.24
C GLY A 380 -0.96 -6.66 5.34
N GLY A 381 -0.44 -7.85 5.64
CA GLY A 381 -0.95 -8.76 6.67
C GLY A 381 0.12 -9.28 7.64
N ASN A 382 1.31 -8.67 7.66
CA ASN A 382 2.48 -9.21 8.35
C ASN A 382 2.55 -8.77 9.81
N THR A 383 1.74 -9.45 10.63
CA THR A 383 1.77 -9.31 12.09
C THR A 383 1.66 -10.68 12.75
N THR A 384 1.90 -10.76 14.05
CA THR A 384 1.76 -12.03 14.78
C THR A 384 0.31 -12.27 15.15
N ILE A 385 -0.10 -13.54 15.21
CA ILE A 385 -1.43 -13.92 15.71
C ILE A 385 -1.63 -13.43 17.15
N GLN A 386 -0.59 -13.44 17.97
CA GLN A 386 -0.64 -12.92 19.34
C GLN A 386 -0.91 -11.41 19.37
N THR A 387 -0.28 -10.66 18.47
CA THR A 387 -0.52 -9.21 18.33
C THR A 387 -1.95 -8.96 17.86
N LEU A 388 -2.44 -9.68 16.85
CA LEU A 388 -3.82 -9.55 16.38
C LEU A 388 -4.83 -9.92 17.47
N ALA A 389 -4.63 -11.04 18.15
CA ALA A 389 -5.50 -11.46 19.24
C ALA A 389 -5.63 -10.40 20.33
N ARG A 390 -4.54 -9.69 20.66
CA ARG A 390 -4.56 -8.57 21.63
C ARG A 390 -5.40 -7.39 21.15
N TYR A 391 -5.38 -7.08 19.86
CA TYR A 391 -6.17 -5.98 19.31
C TYR A 391 -7.64 -6.38 19.13
N LEU A 392 -7.90 -7.61 18.69
CA LEU A 392 -9.25 -8.14 18.46
C LEU A 392 -9.98 -8.54 19.75
N SER A 393 -9.28 -8.59 20.88
CA SER A 393 -9.89 -8.83 22.20
C SER A 393 -10.29 -7.54 22.94
N GLN A 394 -9.99 -6.38 22.36
CA GLN A 394 -10.42 -5.06 22.86
C GLN A 394 -11.71 -4.68 22.15
#